data_AF-A0A424XVP5-F1
#
_entry.id   AF-A0A424XVP5-F1
#
_cell.length_a   1.000
_cell.length_b   1.000
_cell.length_c   1.000
_cell.angle_alpha   90.00
_cell.angle_beta   90.00
_cell.angle_gamma   90.00
#
_symmetry.space_group_name_H-M   'P 1'
#
loop_
_entity.id
_entity.type
_entity.pdbx_description
1 polymer ?
#
loop_
_entity_poly.entity_id
_entity_poly.type
_entity_poly.pdbx_seq_one_letter_code
_entity_poly.pdbx_strand_id
1 'polypeptide(L)'
;MDINIIPPEKSPPLDRAYIVNIVIKSFKGRKDVEVHLYRPEWEESEEKQYDWDRILSQSLGSTREDINKSKQVVMETYTLEERDQLIDYLQQRYSDRLKVINSVSLSFPVPVGLTPLSIMQENENHGRIKFDLVPNYSLNFPVHGFYDLSAHSPILTSDDV
;
A
#
# COMPACT_ATOMS: atom_id res chain seq x y z
N MET A 1 -10.38 -16.79 2.66
CA MET A 1 -9.73 -15.48 2.54
C MET A 1 -10.44 -14.59 3.53
N ASP A 2 -9.68 -13.93 4.39
CA ASP A 2 -10.21 -13.03 5.41
C ASP A 2 -10.08 -11.58 4.95
N ILE A 3 -11.03 -10.74 5.33
CA ILE A 3 -11.02 -9.31 5.03
C ILE A 3 -11.15 -8.56 6.36
N ASN A 4 -10.13 -7.79 6.70
CA ASN A 4 -10.09 -7.00 7.93
C ASN A 4 -10.08 -5.51 7.58
N ILE A 5 -11.17 -4.81 7.86
CA ILE A 5 -11.28 -3.36 7.65
C ILE A 5 -11.35 -2.71 9.02
N ILE A 6 -10.30 -1.96 9.37
CA ILE A 6 -10.25 -1.17 10.60
C ILE A 6 -10.61 0.28 10.22
N PRO A 7 -11.79 0.78 10.64
CA PRO A 7 -12.17 2.15 10.37
C PRO A 7 -11.27 3.12 11.17
N PRO A 8 -11.08 4.36 10.67
CA PRO A 8 -10.34 5.36 11.42
C PRO A 8 -11.06 5.72 12.72
N GLU A 9 -10.31 5.91 13.82
CA GLU A 9 -10.89 6.34 15.11
C GLU A 9 -11.48 7.75 15.05
N LYS A 10 -10.98 8.59 14.13
CA LYS A 10 -11.44 9.96 13.87
C LYS A 10 -11.50 10.21 12.38
N SER A 11 -12.42 11.07 11.94
CA SER A 11 -12.46 11.48 10.54
C SER A 11 -11.10 12.04 10.10
N PRO A 12 -10.47 11.47 9.06
CA PRO A 12 -9.16 11.93 8.61
C PRO A 12 -9.27 13.36 8.04
N PRO A 13 -8.18 14.14 8.08
CA PRO A 13 -8.17 15.52 7.60
C PRO A 13 -8.27 15.62 6.07
N LEU A 14 -8.11 14.49 5.37
CA LEU A 14 -8.35 14.33 3.95
C LEU A 14 -8.97 12.96 3.66
N ASP A 15 -9.62 12.86 2.51
CA ASP A 15 -10.22 11.68 1.91
C ASP A 15 -9.19 10.58 1.58
N ARG A 16 -7.98 10.96 1.16
CA ARG A 16 -6.89 10.04 0.85
C ARG A 16 -6.11 9.64 2.11
N ALA A 17 -6.58 8.58 2.74
CA ALA A 17 -6.05 8.10 4.03
C ALA A 17 -6.02 6.58 4.17
N TYR A 18 -6.55 5.82 3.21
CA TYR A 18 -6.77 4.38 3.39
C TYR A 18 -5.62 3.58 2.79
N ILE A 19 -4.97 2.79 3.64
CA ILE A 19 -3.93 1.84 3.25
C ILE A 19 -4.60 0.48 3.03
N VAL A 20 -4.14 -0.24 2.02
CA VAL A 20 -4.55 -1.62 1.77
C VAL A 20 -3.31 -2.50 1.70
N ASN A 21 -3.28 -3.56 2.51
CA ASN A 21 -2.24 -4.58 2.48
C ASN A 21 -2.89 -5.93 2.19
N ILE A 22 -2.20 -6.79 1.46
CA ILE A 22 -2.67 -8.14 1.17
C ILE A 22 -1.64 -9.17 1.60
N VAL A 23 -2.12 -10.37 1.92
CA VAL A 23 -1.25 -11.53 2.16
C VAL A 23 -1.52 -12.56 1.06
N ILE A 24 -0.51 -12.82 0.23
CA ILE A 24 -0.56 -13.85 -0.81
C ILE A 24 -0.14 -15.19 -0.21
N LYS A 25 -0.98 -16.23 -0.36
CA LYS A 25 -0.74 -17.56 0.25
C LYS A 25 0.63 -18.13 -0.11
N SER A 26 1.00 -18.04 -1.39
CA SER A 26 2.27 -18.52 -1.94
C SER A 26 2.73 -17.58 -3.05
N PHE A 27 3.92 -17.00 -2.91
CA PHE A 27 4.49 -16.09 -3.90
C PHE A 27 6.01 -16.22 -3.94
N LYS A 28 6.58 -16.38 -5.14
CA LYS A 28 8.03 -16.51 -5.37
C LYS A 28 8.77 -17.46 -4.41
N GLY A 29 8.19 -18.63 -4.12
CA GLY A 29 8.82 -19.61 -3.24
C GLY A 29 8.69 -19.32 -1.74
N ARG A 30 7.95 -18.27 -1.33
CA ARG A 30 7.64 -17.92 0.07
C ARG A 30 6.14 -18.08 0.38
N LYS A 31 5.82 -18.45 1.62
CA LYS A 31 4.44 -18.51 2.12
C LYS A 31 4.05 -17.21 2.81
N ASP A 32 2.76 -16.90 2.78
CA ASP A 32 2.16 -15.78 3.51
C ASP A 32 2.89 -14.45 3.27
N VAL A 33 3.13 -14.13 1.99
CA VAL A 33 3.87 -12.93 1.60
C VAL A 33 2.97 -11.72 1.72
N GLU A 34 3.39 -10.76 2.54
CA GLU A 34 2.74 -9.47 2.69
C GLU A 34 3.12 -8.55 1.53
N VAL A 35 2.10 -7.89 0.98
CA VAL A 35 2.26 -6.92 -0.09
C VAL A 35 1.51 -5.65 0.29
N HIS A 36 2.25 -4.54 0.36
CA HIS A 36 1.69 -3.22 0.60
C HIS A 36 1.24 -2.62 -0.72
N LEU A 37 -0.06 -2.35 -0.86
CA LEU A 37 -0.62 -1.78 -2.07
C LEU A 37 -0.55 -0.26 -2.01
N TYR A 38 -0.16 0.34 -3.12
CA TYR A 38 -0.05 1.77 -3.27
C TYR A 38 -0.46 2.24 -4.65
N ARG A 39 -0.94 3.48 -4.72
CA ARG A 39 -1.19 4.20 -5.96
C ARG A 39 0.15 4.77 -6.45
N PRO A 40 0.68 4.35 -7.62
CA PRO A 40 2.00 4.79 -8.07
C PRO A 40 2.01 6.19 -8.67
N GLU A 41 0.87 6.70 -9.12
CA GLU A 41 0.75 7.94 -9.88
C GLU A 41 -0.54 8.68 -9.52
N TRP A 42 -0.47 10.00 -9.48
CA TRP A 42 -1.58 10.91 -9.18
C TRP A 42 -1.43 12.21 -9.97
N GLU A 43 -2.50 12.99 -10.03
CA GLU A 43 -2.45 14.29 -10.68
C GLU A 43 -1.77 15.32 -9.76
N GLU A 44 -0.86 16.13 -10.31
CA GLU A 44 -0.17 17.18 -9.55
C GLU A 44 -1.15 18.22 -8.99
N SER A 45 -2.28 18.44 -9.67
CA SER A 45 -3.37 19.30 -9.20
C SER A 45 -3.99 18.80 -7.90
N GLU A 46 -4.08 17.47 -7.71
CA GLU A 46 -4.61 16.85 -6.50
C GLU A 46 -3.70 17.13 -5.31
N GLU A 47 -2.39 16.91 -5.47
CA GLU A 47 -1.39 17.15 -4.42
C GLU A 47 -1.39 18.61 -3.93
N LYS A 48 -1.67 19.57 -4.82
CA LYS A 48 -1.69 21.00 -4.51
C LYS A 48 -2.92 21.46 -3.73
N GLN A 49 -3.98 20.66 -3.65
CA GLN A 49 -5.21 21.02 -2.95
C GLN A 49 -5.12 20.84 -1.44
N TYR A 50 -4.17 20.03 -0.97
CA TYR A 50 -4.08 19.66 0.44
C TYR A 50 -3.30 20.67 1.29
N ASP A 51 -3.79 20.92 2.50
CA ASP A 51 -3.09 21.71 3.53
C ASP A 51 -2.03 20.84 4.23
N TRP A 52 -0.85 20.74 3.61
CA TRP A 52 0.24 19.89 4.05
C TRP A 52 0.78 20.21 5.45
N ASP A 53 0.59 21.45 5.94
CA ASP A 53 0.99 21.84 7.30
C ASP A 53 0.08 21.21 8.38
N ARG A 54 -1.16 20.84 8.03
CA ARG A 54 -2.06 20.10 8.93
C ARG A 54 -1.93 18.59 8.81
N ILE A 55 -1.43 18.12 7.68
CA ILE A 55 -1.32 16.69 7.36
C ILE A 55 0.00 16.13 7.88
N LEU A 56 1.10 16.87 7.75
CA LEU A 56 2.44 16.43 8.12
C LEU A 56 2.87 16.97 9.48
N SER A 57 3.44 16.10 10.31
CA SER A 57 4.11 16.46 11.55
C SER A 57 5.55 16.85 11.25
N GLN A 58 5.76 18.11 10.87
CA GLN A 58 7.09 18.66 10.57
C GLN A 58 7.89 18.89 11.86
N SER A 59 9.18 18.57 11.83
CA SER A 59 10.13 18.90 12.90
C SER A 59 11.09 19.99 12.43
N LEU A 60 11.73 20.71 13.37
CA LEU A 60 12.71 21.77 13.06
C LEU A 60 13.90 21.28 12.20
N GLY A 61 14.13 19.96 12.09
CA GLY A 61 15.19 19.36 11.27
C GLY A 61 14.72 18.72 9.96
N SER A 62 13.43 18.80 9.63
CA SER A 62 12.88 18.17 8.43
C SER A 62 13.39 18.86 7.15
N THR A 63 14.03 18.10 6.26
CA THR A 63 14.48 18.66 4.98
C THR A 63 13.32 18.77 3.98
N ARG A 64 13.48 19.60 2.95
CA ARG A 64 12.50 19.69 1.85
C ARG A 64 12.30 18.35 1.15
N GLU A 65 13.36 17.54 1.05
CA GLU A 65 13.28 16.20 0.46
C GLU A 65 12.42 15.26 1.32
N ASP A 66 12.62 15.29 2.65
CA ASP A 66 11.82 14.47 3.58
C ASP A 66 10.35 14.84 3.53
N ILE A 67 10.06 16.14 3.46
CA ILE A 67 8.70 16.65 3.31
C ILE A 67 8.09 16.11 2.01
N ASN A 68 8.78 16.26 0.87
CA ASN A 68 8.27 15.78 -0.41
C ASN A 68 8.04 14.26 -0.42
N LYS A 69 8.95 13.47 0.13
CA LYS A 69 8.78 12.02 0.27
C LYS A 69 7.58 11.67 1.15
N SER A 70 7.38 12.40 2.24
CA SER A 70 6.24 12.18 3.14
C SER A 70 4.90 12.55 2.49
N LYS A 71 4.87 13.58 1.63
CA LYS A 71 3.69 13.88 0.79
C LYS A 71 3.38 12.72 -0.15
N GLN A 72 4.40 12.17 -0.81
CA GLN A 72 4.23 11.00 -1.68
C GLN A 72 3.64 9.81 -0.92
N VAL A 73 4.07 9.55 0.33
CA VAL A 73 3.47 8.48 1.17
C VAL A 73 1.96 8.68 1.36
N VAL A 74 1.52 9.91 1.58
CA VAL A 74 0.08 10.20 1.69
C VAL A 74 -0.62 9.98 0.35
N MET A 75 -0.03 10.46 -0.75
CA MET A 75 -0.59 10.33 -2.10
C MET A 75 -0.64 8.89 -2.62
N GLU A 76 0.22 8.02 -2.09
CA GLU A 76 0.23 6.58 -2.35
C GLU A 76 -0.98 5.84 -1.76
N THR A 77 -1.71 6.47 -0.83
CA THR A 77 -2.90 5.86 -0.22
C THR A 77 -4.15 6.08 -1.06
N TYR A 78 -5.23 5.40 -0.67
CA TYR A 78 -6.50 5.38 -1.38
C TYR A 78 -7.54 6.28 -0.71
N THR A 79 -8.50 6.77 -1.50
CA THR A 79 -9.76 7.28 -0.97
C THR A 79 -10.63 6.14 -0.44
N LEU A 80 -11.72 6.48 0.26
CA LEU A 80 -12.67 5.49 0.75
C LEU A 80 -13.27 4.66 -0.39
N GLU A 81 -13.66 5.33 -1.48
CA GLU A 81 -14.24 4.69 -2.67
C GLU A 81 -13.21 3.82 -3.40
N GLU A 82 -12.00 4.33 -3.61
CA GLU A 82 -10.91 3.57 -4.24
C GLU A 82 -10.56 2.32 -3.42
N ARG A 83 -10.52 2.43 -2.08
CA ARG A 83 -10.30 1.29 -1.19
C ARG A 83 -11.37 0.21 -1.39
N ASP A 84 -12.64 0.59 -1.39
CA ASP A 84 -13.74 -0.37 -1.51
C ASP A 84 -13.73 -1.05 -2.88
N GLN A 85 -13.54 -0.28 -3.95
CA GLN A 85 -13.37 -0.82 -5.31
C GLN A 85 -12.18 -1.76 -5.42
N LEU A 86 -11.04 -1.42 -4.77
CA LEU A 86 -9.85 -2.27 -4.75
C LEU A 86 -10.10 -3.58 -4.00
N ILE A 87 -10.74 -3.55 -2.83
CA ILE A 87 -11.09 -4.74 -2.06
C ILE A 87 -12.01 -5.65 -2.88
N ASP A 88 -13.05 -5.09 -3.51
CA ASP A 88 -13.98 -5.84 -4.35
C ASP A 88 -13.25 -6.49 -5.54
N TYR A 89 -12.39 -5.75 -6.22
CA TYR A 89 -11.56 -6.26 -7.31
C TYR A 89 -10.66 -7.42 -6.86
N LEU A 90 -9.98 -7.27 -5.73
CA LEU A 90 -9.10 -8.30 -5.18
C LEU A 90 -9.88 -9.56 -4.77
N GLN A 91 -11.07 -9.39 -4.18
CA GLN A 91 -11.94 -10.49 -3.79
C GLN A 91 -12.44 -11.28 -5.01
N GLN A 92 -12.93 -10.59 -6.04
CA GLN A 92 -13.46 -11.23 -7.24
C GLN A 92 -12.39 -11.98 -8.02
N ARG A 93 -11.18 -11.41 -8.10
CA ARG A 93 -10.15 -11.91 -9.01
C ARG A 93 -9.11 -12.81 -8.35
N TYR A 94 -8.83 -12.61 -7.06
CA TYR A 94 -7.69 -13.23 -6.39
C TYR A 94 -8.05 -13.96 -5.08
N SER A 95 -9.33 -14.16 -4.75
CA SER A 95 -9.76 -14.84 -3.52
C SER A 95 -9.14 -16.22 -3.29
N ASP A 96 -8.86 -16.97 -4.36
CA ASP A 96 -8.19 -18.27 -4.25
C ASP A 96 -6.70 -18.15 -3.90
N ARG A 97 -6.05 -17.04 -4.26
CA ARG A 97 -4.61 -16.79 -4.07
C ARG A 97 -4.31 -15.99 -2.81
N LEU A 98 -5.23 -15.15 -2.37
CA LEU A 98 -5.08 -14.31 -1.20
C LEU A 98 -5.52 -15.04 0.07
N LYS A 99 -4.73 -14.89 1.11
CA LYS A 99 -5.07 -15.34 2.46
C LYS A 99 -5.86 -14.26 3.19
N VAL A 100 -5.36 -13.03 3.15
CA VAL A 100 -5.91 -11.89 3.88
C VAL A 100 -5.89 -10.64 3.01
N ILE A 101 -6.92 -9.81 3.16
CA ILE A 101 -6.92 -8.40 2.75
C ILE A 101 -7.11 -7.57 4.02
N ASN A 102 -6.19 -6.65 4.28
CA ASN A 102 -6.23 -5.73 5.40
C ASN A 102 -6.40 -4.31 4.88
N SER A 103 -7.26 -3.52 5.52
CA SER A 103 -7.30 -2.09 5.31
C SER A 103 -7.36 -1.34 6.63
N VAL A 104 -6.53 -0.30 6.71
CA VAL A 104 -6.41 0.59 7.87
C VAL A 104 -6.30 2.03 7.37
N SER A 105 -6.55 3.00 8.24
CA SER A 105 -6.29 4.41 7.94
C SER A 105 -4.88 4.83 8.35
N LEU A 106 -4.29 5.76 7.60
CA LEU A 106 -3.15 6.57 8.03
C LEU A 106 -3.46 7.25 9.36
N SER A 107 -2.45 7.28 10.23
CA SER A 107 -2.50 8.07 11.46
C SER A 107 -2.03 9.48 11.16
N PHE A 108 -2.83 10.48 11.57
CA PHE A 108 -2.52 11.89 11.37
C PHE A 108 -2.19 12.58 12.71
N PRO A 109 -1.26 13.56 12.71
CA PRO A 109 -0.45 13.99 11.56
C PRO A 109 0.63 12.97 11.18
N VAL A 110 0.93 12.86 9.89
CA VAL A 110 1.89 11.89 9.34
C VAL A 110 3.31 12.36 9.66
N PRO A 111 4.17 11.54 10.28
CA PRO A 111 5.53 11.94 10.58
C PRO A 111 6.34 12.20 9.31
N VAL A 112 7.14 13.26 9.32
CA VAL A 112 8.07 13.53 8.22
C VAL A 112 9.28 12.60 8.29
N GLY A 113 9.78 12.17 7.13
CA GLY A 113 10.91 11.25 6.98
C GLY A 113 10.50 9.83 6.55
N LEU A 114 9.23 9.64 6.20
CA LEU A 114 8.76 8.37 5.62
C LEU A 114 9.28 8.23 4.19
N THR A 115 9.57 6.99 3.82
CA THR A 115 10.00 6.64 2.46
C THR A 115 8.82 6.05 1.69
N PRO A 116 8.43 6.65 0.55
CA PRO A 116 7.35 6.14 -0.30
C PRO A 116 7.72 4.81 -0.96
N LEU A 117 6.72 3.95 -1.15
CA LEU A 117 6.90 2.62 -1.74
C LEU A 117 7.27 2.69 -3.23
N SER A 118 6.83 3.73 -3.92
CA SER A 118 7.16 4.02 -5.33
C SER A 118 8.65 4.23 -5.58
N ILE A 119 9.43 4.70 -4.59
CA ILE A 119 10.87 4.97 -4.75
C ILE A 119 11.78 3.90 -4.13
N MET A 120 11.21 2.93 -3.40
CA MET A 120 12.00 1.84 -2.81
C MET A 120 12.79 1.07 -3.87
N GLN A 121 14.00 0.62 -3.55
CA GLN A 121 14.80 -0.12 -4.53
C GLN A 121 14.34 -1.58 -4.62
N GLU A 122 14.23 -2.09 -5.85
CA GLU A 122 14.03 -3.52 -6.08
C GLU A 122 15.37 -4.23 -6.05
N ASN A 123 15.42 -5.37 -5.38
CA ASN A 123 16.59 -6.23 -5.28
C ASN A 123 16.13 -7.70 -5.26
N GLU A 124 16.99 -8.61 -4.83
CA GLU A 124 16.67 -10.04 -4.80
C GLU A 124 15.48 -10.38 -3.89
N ASN A 125 15.27 -9.61 -2.81
CA ASN A 125 14.21 -9.85 -1.83
C ASN A 125 13.05 -8.85 -1.96
N HIS A 126 13.33 -7.62 -2.40
CA HIS A 126 12.33 -6.56 -2.55
C HIS A 126 11.88 -6.44 -3.99
N GLY A 127 10.58 -6.40 -4.22
CA GLY A 127 10.06 -6.24 -5.57
C GLY A 127 8.67 -5.66 -5.64
N ARG A 128 8.22 -5.42 -6.87
CA ARG A 128 6.90 -4.87 -7.14
C ARG A 128 6.00 -5.81 -7.94
N ILE A 129 4.70 -5.67 -7.72
CA ILE A 129 3.61 -6.25 -8.51
C ILE A 129 2.88 -5.08 -9.15
N LYS A 130 2.76 -5.07 -10.48
CA LYS A 130 2.01 -4.04 -11.22
C LYS A 130 0.67 -4.62 -11.63
N PHE A 131 -0.38 -4.39 -10.83
CA PHE A 131 -1.68 -5.02 -11.05
C PHE A 131 -2.40 -4.45 -12.28
N ASP A 132 -2.18 -3.17 -12.55
CA ASP A 132 -2.68 -2.41 -13.70
C ASP A 132 -2.22 -2.97 -15.06
N LEU A 133 -1.06 -3.65 -15.10
CA LEU A 133 -0.54 -4.28 -16.32
C LEU A 133 -1.09 -5.69 -16.56
N VAL A 134 -1.89 -6.23 -15.64
CA VAL A 134 -2.47 -7.58 -15.76
C VAL A 134 -3.66 -7.53 -16.74
N PRO A 135 -3.84 -8.52 -17.63
CA PRO A 135 -4.98 -8.55 -18.56
C PRO A 135 -6.33 -8.41 -17.86
N ASN A 136 -7.29 -7.71 -18.44
CA ASN A 136 -8.63 -7.49 -17.87
C ASN A 136 -8.62 -6.73 -16.52
N TYR A 137 -7.64 -5.86 -16.28
CA TYR A 137 -7.67 -4.93 -15.15
C TYR A 137 -8.87 -3.97 -15.30
N SER A 138 -9.67 -3.82 -14.25
CA SER A 138 -10.98 -3.15 -14.32
C SER A 138 -11.11 -1.90 -13.45
N LEU A 139 -10.09 -1.56 -12.65
CA LEU A 139 -10.09 -0.35 -11.85
C LEU A 139 -9.71 0.86 -12.73
N ASN A 140 -10.24 2.03 -12.40
CA ASN A 140 -9.98 3.29 -13.09
C ASN A 140 -8.76 4.05 -12.56
N PHE A 141 -8.01 3.46 -11.62
CA PHE A 141 -6.75 3.98 -11.09
C PHE A 141 -5.70 2.86 -11.08
N PRO A 142 -4.39 3.17 -11.21
CA PRO A 142 -3.34 2.17 -11.17
C PRO A 142 -3.08 1.68 -9.74
N VAL A 143 -2.76 0.40 -9.59
CA VAL A 143 -2.40 -0.22 -8.31
C VAL A 143 -1.12 -1.01 -8.46
N HIS A 144 -0.11 -0.62 -7.68
CA HIS A 144 1.12 -1.38 -7.51
C HIS A 144 1.16 -1.99 -6.10
N GLY A 145 1.89 -3.08 -5.95
CA GLY A 145 2.14 -3.71 -4.66
C GLY A 145 3.63 -3.89 -4.43
N PHE A 146 4.14 -3.47 -3.27
CA PHE A 146 5.52 -3.70 -2.85
C PHE A 146 5.58 -4.86 -1.85
N TYR A 147 6.53 -5.78 -2.02
CA TYR A 147 6.73 -6.90 -1.10
C TYR A 147 8.20 -7.05 -0.72
N ASP A 148 8.44 -7.60 0.47
CA ASP A 148 9.76 -8.00 0.96
C ASP A 148 9.77 -9.50 1.29
N LEU A 149 10.43 -10.29 0.45
CA LEU A 149 10.56 -11.74 0.63
C LEU A 149 11.45 -12.13 1.82
N SER A 150 12.31 -11.24 2.30
CA SER A 150 13.23 -11.51 3.42
C SER A 150 12.47 -11.67 4.75
N ALA A 151 11.32 -11.02 4.87
CA ALA A 151 10.43 -11.11 6.02
C ALA A 151 9.62 -12.42 6.08
N HIS A 152 9.66 -13.27 5.05
CA HIS A 152 8.74 -14.41 4.91
C HIS A 152 9.41 -15.78 4.82
N SER A 153 8.72 -16.78 5.37
CA SER A 153 9.21 -18.16 5.41
C SER A 153 9.15 -18.83 4.02
N PRO A 154 10.13 -19.69 3.67
CA PRO A 154 10.13 -20.43 2.42
C PRO A 154 8.99 -21.46 2.35
N ILE A 155 8.58 -21.84 1.13
CA ILE A 155 7.51 -22.83 0.88
C ILE A 155 7.96 -24.26 1.19
N LEU A 156 9.26 -24.58 1.06
CA LEU A 156 9.85 -25.92 1.25
C LEU A 156 9.65 -26.42 2.68
N THR A 157 8.89 -27.49 2.94
CA THR A 157 9.12 -28.93 2.65
C THR A 157 10.31 -29.50 3.44
N SER A 158 10.12 -29.65 4.75
CA SER A 158 10.67 -30.81 5.43
C SER A 158 9.71 -31.96 5.12
N ASP A 159 10.01 -32.69 4.05
CA ASP A 159 9.68 -34.11 4.03
C ASP A 159 10.31 -34.69 5.31
N ASP A 160 9.46 -35.35 6.11
CA ASP A 160 9.77 -36.60 6.78
C ASP A 160 11.17 -37.14 6.46
N VAL A 161 12.09 -37.06 7.41
CA VAL A 161 13.19 -38.02 7.55
C VAL A 161 13.33 -38.40 9.02
#